data_AF-A0A510XTE0-F1
#
_entry.id   AF-A0A510XTE0-F1
#
_cell.length_a   1.000
_cell.length_b   1.000
_cell.length_c   1.000
_cell.angle_alpha   90.00
_cell.angle_beta   90.00
_cell.angle_gamma   90.00
#
_symmetry.space_group_name_H-M   'P 1'
#
loop_
_entity.id
_entity.type
_entity.pdbx_description
1 polymer ?
#
loop_
_entity_poly.entity_id
_entity_poly.type
_entity_poly.pdbx_seq_one_letter_code
_entity_poly.pdbx_strand_id
1 'polypeptide(L)' 'MGQDCCLYANGERHLYPSIAKAHEAAEQFICFKVDLRLEYLFETTGADFWAYEYNQNKWVPS' A
#
# COMPACT_ATOMS: atom_id res chain seq x y z
N MET A 1 -1.10 -7.03 -18.18
CA MET A 1 0.10 -6.50 -17.52
C MET A 1 -0.32 -6.14 -16.11
N GLY A 2 0.40 -6.60 -15.10
CA GLY A 2 0.04 -6.40 -13.69
C GLY A 2 0.26 -4.93 -13.30
N GLN A 3 -0.63 -4.38 -12.48
CA GLN A 3 -0.45 -3.05 -11.91
C GLN A 3 0.57 -3.17 -10.78
N ASP A 4 1.81 -2.74 -11.04
CA ASP A 4 2.84 -2.70 -10.01
C ASP A 4 2.42 -1.74 -8.88
N CYS A 5 2.70 -2.13 -7.65
CA CYS A 5 2.34 -1.37 -6.47
C CYS A 5 3.51 -1.34 -5.49
N CYS A 6 3.67 -0.22 -4.81
CA CYS A 6 4.66 -0.06 -3.76
C CYS A 6 3.98 0.03 -2.40
N LEU A 7 4.35 -0.84 -1.46
CA LEU A 7 4.01 -0.72 -0.06
C LEU A 7 5.16 -0.04 0.68
N TYR A 8 4.84 1.00 1.43
CA TYR A 8 5.70 1.63 2.40
C TYR A 8 5.25 1.18 3.79
N ALA A 9 6.12 0.49 4.51
CA ALA A 9 5.88 0.05 5.88
C ALA A 9 6.97 0.63 6.78
N ASN A 10 6.61 1.52 7.70
CA ASN A 10 7.58 2.18 8.61
C ASN A 10 8.76 2.88 7.88
N GLY A 11 8.52 3.38 6.66
CA GLY A 11 9.55 3.98 5.80
C GLY A 11 10.34 3.01 4.94
N GLU A 12 10.16 1.69 5.10
CA GLU A 12 10.73 0.68 4.21
C GLU A 12 9.86 0.51 2.96
N ARG A 13 10.50 0.37 1.80
CA ARG A 13 9.83 0.30 0.49
C ARG A 13 9.83 -1.14 -0.04
N HIS A 14 8.66 -1.68 -0.31
CA HIS A 14 8.44 -3.03 -0.82
C HIS A 14 7.64 -2.98 -2.14
N LEU A 15 8.17 -3.58 -3.20
CA LEU A 15 7.52 -3.64 -4.51
C LEU A 15 6.75 -4.94 -4.68
N TYR A 16 5.53 -4.82 -5.20
CA TYR A 16 4.64 -5.94 -5.46
C TYR A 16 4.08 -5.87 -6.89
N PRO A 17 3.85 -7.03 -7.53
CA PRO A 17 3.36 -7.10 -8.91
C PRO A 17 1.85 -6.82 -9.05
N SER A 18 1.15 -6.64 -7.92
CA SER A 18 -0.27 -6.30 -7.89
C SER A 18 -0.68 -5.61 -6.59
N ILE A 19 -1.74 -4.80 -6.67
CA ILE A 19 -2.42 -4.20 -5.52
C ILE A 19 -2.81 -5.27 -4.49
N ALA A 20 -3.39 -6.38 -4.95
CA ALA A 20 -3.83 -7.46 -4.06
C ALA A 20 -2.65 -8.03 -3.25
N LYS A 21 -1.47 -8.20 -3.87
CA LYS A 21 -0.28 -8.68 -3.16
C LYS A 21 0.30 -7.66 -2.19
N ALA A 22 0.24 -6.38 -2.52
CA ALA A 22 0.65 -5.32 -1.60
C ALA A 22 -0.28 -5.25 -0.38
N HIS A 23 -1.59 -5.43 -0.56
CA HIS A 23 -2.56 -5.51 0.54
C HIS A 23 -2.34 -6.74 1.42
N GLU A 24 -2.20 -7.93 0.82
CA GLU A 24 -1.91 -9.18 1.53
C GLU A 24 -0.63 -9.06 2.38
N ALA A 25 0.41 -8.40 1.84
CA ALA A 25 1.62 -8.13 2.60
C ALA A 25 1.38 -7.10 3.72
N ALA A 26 0.62 -6.05 3.46
CA ALA A 26 0.29 -5.01 4.44
C ALA A 26 -0.41 -5.57 5.68
N GLU A 27 -1.23 -6.61 5.55
CA GLU A 27 -1.89 -7.28 6.69
C GLU A 27 -0.89 -7.77 7.75
N GLN A 28 0.29 -8.24 7.34
CA GLN A 28 1.34 -8.66 8.27
C GLN A 28 1.86 -7.49 9.10
N PHE A 29 1.89 -6.30 8.51
CA PHE A 29 2.35 -5.07 9.16
C PHE A 29 1.25 -4.37 9.99
N ILE A 30 -0.03 -4.56 9.65
CA ILE A 30 -1.17 -4.03 10.42
C ILE A 30 -1.11 -4.49 11.87
N CYS A 31 -0.73 -5.76 12.12
CA CYS A 31 -0.53 -6.31 13.46
C CYS A 31 0.47 -5.52 14.31
N PHE A 32 1.48 -4.91 13.68
CA PHE A 32 2.51 -4.13 14.34
C PHE A 32 2.18 -2.64 14.45
N LYS A 33 1.02 -2.21 13.92
CA LYS A 33 0.54 -0.80 13.91
C LYS A 33 1.59 0.20 13.40
N VAL A 34 2.36 -0.20 12.39
CA VAL A 34 3.35 0.69 11.76
C VAL A 34 2.67 1.65 10.77
N ASP A 35 3.34 2.75 10.40
CA ASP A 35 2.82 3.60 9.31
C ASP A 35 2.80 2.80 8.00
N LEU A 36 1.63 2.72 7.37
CA LEU A 36 1.43 2.00 6.12
C LEU A 36 0.92 2.93 5.02
N ARG A 37 1.62 2.93 3.89
CA ARG A 37 1.19 3.62 2.67
C ARG A 37 1.33 2.73 1.46
N LEU A 38 0.37 2.79 0.55
CA LEU A 38 0.40 2.15 -0.74
C LEU A 38 0.51 3.21 -1.82
N GLU A 39 1.39 2.99 -2.77
CA GLU A 39 1.53 3.74 -4.01
C GLU A 39 1.14 2.83 -5.15
N TYR A 40 0.05 3.15 -5.84
CA TYR A 40 -0.40 2.43 -7.02
C TYR A 40 0.26 3.05 -8.25
N LEU A 41 1.10 2.28 -8.96
CA LEU A 41 1.78 2.77 -10.14
C LEU A 41 0.91 2.48 -11.36
N PHE A 42 0.26 3.51 -11.92
CA PHE A 42 -0.51 3.37 -13.15
C PHE A 42 0.31 3.83 -14.36
N GLU A 43 0.32 3.02 -15.42
CA GLU A 43 1.07 3.33 -16.65
C GLU A 43 0.59 4.62 -17.35
N THR A 44 -0.66 5.06 -17.10
CA THR A 44 -1.32 6.11 -17.90
C THR A 44 -1.79 7.33 -17.11
N THR A 45 -1.97 7.24 -15.79
CA THR A 45 -2.59 8.30 -14.96
C THR A 45 -1.71 8.80 -13.82
N GLY A 46 -0.50 8.28 -13.66
CA GLY A 46 0.41 8.64 -12.57
C GLY A 46 0.34 7.65 -11.41
N ALA A 47 0.70 8.11 -10.20
CA ALA A 47 0.67 7.29 -9.00
C ALA A 47 -0.40 7.80 -8.01
N ASP A 48 -1.23 6.89 -7.48
CA ASP A 48 -2.15 7.21 -6.37
C ASP A 48 -1.57 6.72 -5.06
N PHE A 49 -1.64 7.57 -4.03
CA PHE A 49 -1.19 7.24 -2.69
C PHE A 49 -2.37 6.98 -1.75
N TRP A 50 -2.27 5.90 -0.99
CA TRP A 50 -3.27 5.49 -0.02
C TRP A 50 -2.58 5.20 1.31
N ALA A 51 -3.16 5.62 2.42
CA ALA A 51 -2.67 5.33 3.77
C ALA A 51 -3.64 4.42 4.50
N TYR A 52 -3.14 3.56 5.40
CA TYR A 52 -4.00 2.76 6.24
C TYR A 52 -4.44 3.55 7.47
N GLU A 53 -5.74 3.78 7.61
CA GLU A 53 -6.30 4.44 8.78
C GLU A 53 -6.76 3.41 9.82
N TYR A 54 -5.97 3.27 10.89
CA TYR A 54 -6.20 2.28 11.93
C TYR A 54 -7.48 2.48 12.73
N ASN A 55 -7.93 3.73 12.91
CA ASN A 55 -9.14 4.02 13.67
C ASN A 55 -10.39 3.51 12.95
N GLN A 56 -10.40 3.57 11.62
CA GLN A 56 -11.50 3.10 10.78
C GLN A 56 -11.21 1.74 10.11
N ASN A 57 -10.04 1.16 10.37
CA ASN A 57 -9.58 -0.12 9.84
C ASN A 57 -9.72 -0.21 8.31
N LYS A 58 -9.37 0.88 7.61
CA LYS A 58 -9.59 1.03 6.16
C LYS A 58 -8.45 1.78 5.48
N TRP A 59 -8.24 1.49 4.20
CA TRP A 59 -7.39 2.30 3.35
C TRP A 59 -8.11 3.58 2.94
N VAL A 60 -7.42 4.72 3.03
CA VAL A 60 -7.92 6.03 2.60
C VAL A 60 -6.94 6.67 1.61
N PRO A 61 -7.42 7.42 0.61
CA PRO A 61 -6.54 8.25 -0.22
C PRO A 61 -5.77 9.26 0.64
N SER A 62 -4.49 9.47 0.35
CA SER A 62 -3.59 10.38 1.07
C SER A 62 -3.10 11.53 0.21
#